data_AF-A0A5C4QSJ2-F1
#
_entry.id   AF-A0A5C4QSJ2-F1
#
_cell.length_a   1.000
_cell.length_b   1.000
_cell.length_c   1.000
_cell.angle_alpha   90.00
_cell.angle_beta   90.00
_cell.angle_gamma   90.00
#
_symmetry.space_group_name_H-M   'P 1'
#
loop_
_entity.id
_entity.type
_entity.pdbx_description
1 polymer ?
#
loop_
_entity_poly.entity_id
_entity_poly.type
_entity_poly.pdbx_seq_one_letter_code
_entity_poly.pdbx_strand_id
1 'polypeptide(L)'
;MTDPLEFLVRGDVGAAVDAVTGLDEPGRRSFADALVAHVRRRRDNWWWNKEATALAVAAVGCLPTAATAAELLGRRNVSLRGADAGLVVQVARTRGVPWLAELAHRLADRLRRDDPRDGWEFVAELITAEKAATPTGNQFVEGWLALMAWPPEWQRPVPLVDRLRADVFLDALVPRLFEVDGVGTRMSFDEFMTDENLALPRALARLAGEDRLDRTMLLDGCVNRLLRGDRPAALRPFVMLHALLEHTASEVDKHRGDYLRLLADAPGSVASMAQKTLRALDDLEVEGLLDASRAVLVRPDKALVRAQLGWLDQLARRHPDRAAEIAEVIATAVDHPAADVRDRASTLAARHGYVVAPRVVIGAVGDDLPPPAGPLPAPAAFTDPDELAEEAASLLGGPTTASSLERVLDAVVRLAGDDRARLRGALVPVLRRHRAGAEEHPWDPCCLCGLLGGVLHAAADPVEGGVRRG
;
A
#
# COMPACT_ATOMS: atom_id res chain seq x y z
N MET A 1 -13.82 -31.94 37.39
CA MET A 1 -12.65 -31.12 37.76
C MET A 1 -12.56 -30.01 36.74
N THR A 2 -12.92 -28.79 37.17
CA THR A 2 -12.81 -27.55 36.41
C THR A 2 -11.35 -27.40 35.92
N ASP A 3 -11.13 -27.10 34.64
CA ASP A 3 -9.77 -26.91 34.11
C ASP A 3 -9.15 -25.72 34.87
N PRO A 4 -8.01 -25.87 35.58
CA PRO A 4 -7.41 -24.79 36.36
C PRO A 4 -7.05 -23.56 35.50
N LEU A 5 -7.05 -23.70 34.17
CA LEU A 5 -6.78 -22.62 33.21
C LEU A 5 -8.03 -22.17 32.44
N GLU A 6 -9.24 -22.56 32.88
CA GLU A 6 -10.51 -22.16 32.25
C GLU A 6 -10.69 -20.64 32.19
N PHE A 7 -10.12 -19.90 33.15
CA PHE A 7 -10.15 -18.44 33.15
C PHE A 7 -9.46 -17.83 31.91
N LEU A 8 -8.45 -18.51 31.33
CA LEU A 8 -7.81 -18.07 30.08
C LEU A 8 -8.78 -18.14 28.91
N VAL A 9 -9.60 -19.19 28.85
CA VAL A 9 -10.61 -19.39 27.81
C VAL A 9 -11.76 -18.40 27.97
N ARG A 10 -12.09 -18.03 29.21
CA ARG A 10 -13.11 -17.01 29.50
C ARG A 10 -12.60 -15.58 29.27
N GLY A 11 -11.29 -15.40 29.02
CA GLY A 11 -10.66 -14.09 28.92
C GLY A 11 -10.72 -13.30 30.24
N ASP A 12 -10.72 -13.99 31.38
CA ASP A 12 -10.70 -13.36 32.69
C ASP A 12 -9.25 -12.95 33.03
N VAL A 13 -8.93 -11.71 32.64
CA VAL A 13 -7.60 -11.13 32.81
C VAL A 13 -7.28 -10.90 34.29
N GLY A 14 -8.27 -10.58 35.12
CA GLY A 14 -8.07 -10.40 36.57
C GLY A 14 -7.62 -11.70 37.22
N ALA A 15 -8.35 -12.80 36.94
CA ALA A 15 -7.96 -14.13 37.40
C ALA A 15 -6.57 -14.55 36.88
N ALA A 16 -6.20 -14.14 35.67
CA ALA A 16 -4.86 -14.42 35.13
C ALA A 16 -3.75 -13.68 35.88
N VAL A 17 -3.97 -12.41 36.24
CA VAL A 17 -3.03 -11.63 37.07
C VAL A 17 -2.92 -12.25 38.46
N ASP A 18 -4.05 -12.57 39.10
CA ASP A 18 -4.08 -13.17 40.44
C ASP A 18 -3.37 -14.53 40.46
N ALA A 19 -3.56 -15.35 39.41
CA ALA A 19 -2.94 -16.66 39.31
C ALA A 19 -1.41 -16.62 39.21
N VAL A 20 -0.83 -15.57 38.63
CA VAL A 20 0.64 -15.43 38.51
C VAL A 20 1.26 -14.60 39.61
N THR A 21 0.46 -13.83 40.36
CA THR A 21 0.92 -12.97 41.44
C THR A 21 1.25 -13.79 42.68
N GLY A 22 2.43 -13.59 43.25
CA GLY A 22 2.83 -14.25 44.50
C GLY A 22 3.26 -15.71 44.38
N LEU A 23 3.31 -16.29 43.16
CA LEU A 23 3.88 -17.61 42.94
C LEU A 23 5.37 -17.62 43.30
N ASP A 24 5.84 -18.72 43.90
CA ASP A 24 7.26 -19.00 44.07
C ASP A 24 7.86 -19.62 42.78
N GLU A 25 9.18 -19.83 42.76
CA GLU A 25 9.85 -20.36 41.56
C GLU A 25 9.40 -21.79 41.17
N PRO A 26 9.18 -22.72 42.10
CA PRO A 26 8.56 -24.01 41.81
C PRO A 26 7.12 -23.88 41.27
N GLY A 27 6.29 -23.03 41.89
CA GLY A 27 4.92 -22.77 41.46
C GLY A 27 4.85 -22.19 40.05
N ARG A 28 5.73 -21.25 39.72
CA ARG A 28 5.86 -20.69 38.36
C ARG A 28 6.19 -21.77 37.32
N ARG A 29 7.14 -22.67 37.62
CA ARG A 29 7.51 -23.77 36.72
C ARG A 29 6.35 -24.74 36.49
N SER A 30 5.66 -25.15 37.55
CA SER A 30 4.48 -26.03 37.44
C SER A 30 3.37 -25.37 36.62
N PHE A 31 3.13 -24.07 36.83
CA PHE A 31 2.12 -23.32 36.10
C PHE A 31 2.50 -23.13 34.63
N ALA A 32 3.79 -22.88 34.33
CA ALA A 32 4.32 -22.80 32.97
C ALA A 32 4.09 -24.10 32.19
N ASP A 33 4.38 -25.26 32.80
CA ASP A 33 4.16 -26.57 32.16
C ASP A 33 2.67 -26.82 31.88
N ALA A 34 1.80 -26.49 32.83
CA ALA A 34 0.36 -26.57 32.67
C ALA A 34 -0.16 -25.64 31.56
N LEU A 35 0.35 -24.40 31.49
CA LEU A 35 0.01 -23.41 30.48
C LEU A 35 0.36 -23.90 29.08
N VAL A 36 1.61 -24.33 28.88
CA VAL A 36 2.08 -24.84 27.58
C VAL A 36 1.27 -26.06 27.13
N ALA A 37 0.96 -26.97 28.06
CA ALA A 37 0.12 -28.14 27.79
C ALA A 37 -1.32 -27.75 27.39
N HIS A 38 -1.94 -26.79 28.10
CA HIS A 38 -3.28 -26.31 27.79
C HIS A 38 -3.35 -25.67 26.40
N VAL A 39 -2.43 -24.76 26.06
CA VAL A 39 -2.39 -24.12 24.74
C VAL A 39 -2.11 -25.14 23.63
N ARG A 40 -1.29 -26.18 23.90
CA ARG A 40 -1.02 -27.25 22.92
C ARG A 40 -2.24 -28.14 22.65
N ARG A 41 -3.13 -28.34 23.63
CA ARG A 41 -4.37 -29.11 23.44
C ARG A 41 -5.41 -28.33 22.65
N ARG A 42 -5.44 -27.00 22.79
CA ARG A 42 -6.41 -26.11 22.13
C ARG A 42 -5.91 -25.61 20.77
N ARG A 43 -5.64 -26.51 19.82
CA ARG A 43 -5.13 -26.13 18.48
C ARG A 43 -6.16 -25.47 17.57
N ASP A 44 -7.43 -25.83 17.70
CA ASP A 44 -8.47 -25.45 16.73
C ASP A 44 -9.21 -24.15 17.07
N ASN A 45 -8.88 -23.50 18.21
CA ASN A 45 -9.48 -22.22 18.60
C ASN A 45 -8.47 -21.08 18.55
N TRP A 46 -8.96 -19.90 18.19
CA TRP A 46 -8.20 -18.67 18.18
C TRP A 46 -8.17 -18.02 19.57
N TRP A 47 -6.99 -17.57 19.97
CA TRP A 47 -6.79 -16.65 21.10
C TRP A 47 -6.84 -15.23 20.55
N TRP A 48 -7.73 -14.41 21.10
CA TRP A 48 -8.03 -13.07 20.61
C TRP A 48 -8.48 -12.18 21.77
N ASN A 49 -8.32 -10.86 21.63
CA ASN A 49 -8.78 -9.88 22.60
C ASN A 49 -8.39 -10.25 24.05
N LYS A 50 -9.37 -10.37 24.94
CA LYS A 50 -9.17 -10.69 26.36
C LYS A 50 -8.56 -12.08 26.60
N GLU A 51 -8.85 -13.07 25.76
CA GLU A 51 -8.20 -14.40 25.86
C GLU A 51 -6.71 -14.30 25.56
N ALA A 52 -6.34 -13.52 24.54
CA ALA A 52 -4.95 -13.26 24.19
C ALA A 52 -4.22 -12.45 25.28
N THR A 53 -4.88 -11.44 25.87
CA THR A 53 -4.35 -10.69 27.01
C THR A 53 -4.09 -11.61 28.21
N ALA A 54 -5.08 -12.41 28.60
CA ALA A 54 -4.94 -13.35 29.72
C ALA A 54 -3.82 -14.36 29.47
N LEU A 55 -3.70 -14.85 28.23
CA LEU A 55 -2.60 -15.72 27.80
C LEU A 55 -1.23 -15.03 27.90
N ALA A 56 -1.11 -13.77 27.45
CA ALA A 56 0.13 -13.01 27.49
C ALA A 56 0.56 -12.69 28.92
N VAL A 57 -0.37 -12.30 29.79
CA VAL A 57 -0.15 -12.11 31.23
C VAL A 57 0.34 -13.40 31.87
N ALA A 58 -0.35 -14.52 31.63
CA ALA A 58 0.05 -15.82 32.14
C ALA A 58 1.45 -16.21 31.66
N ALA A 59 1.71 -16.08 30.36
CA ALA A 59 3.00 -16.40 29.75
C ALA A 59 4.15 -15.59 30.37
N VAL A 60 4.01 -14.28 30.49
CA VAL A 60 5.05 -13.41 31.06
C VAL A 60 5.17 -13.55 32.58
N GLY A 61 4.09 -13.93 33.26
CA GLY A 61 4.08 -14.20 34.71
C GLY A 61 4.75 -15.52 35.10
N CYS A 62 4.74 -16.55 34.24
CA CYS A 62 5.23 -17.88 34.62
C CYS A 62 6.41 -18.42 33.79
N LEU A 63 6.52 -18.08 32.49
CA LEU A 63 7.53 -18.70 31.62
C LEU A 63 8.94 -18.21 31.95
N PRO A 64 9.98 -19.03 31.81
CA PRO A 64 11.33 -18.67 32.27
C PRO A 64 12.06 -17.70 31.33
N THR A 65 11.76 -17.71 30.03
CA THR A 65 12.55 -16.98 29.01
C THR A 65 11.69 -16.29 27.96
N ALA A 66 12.24 -15.25 27.32
CA ALA A 66 11.66 -14.59 26.16
C ALA A 66 11.42 -15.56 24.99
N ALA A 67 12.34 -16.51 24.76
CA ALA A 67 12.19 -17.51 23.69
C ALA A 67 10.94 -18.37 23.88
N THR A 68 10.72 -18.89 25.10
CA THR A 68 9.54 -19.70 25.42
C THR A 68 8.24 -18.90 25.35
N ALA A 69 8.25 -17.64 25.80
CA ALA A 69 7.10 -16.77 25.70
C ALA A 69 6.77 -16.42 24.25
N ALA A 70 7.77 -16.09 23.43
CA ALA A 70 7.60 -15.83 22.01
C ALA A 70 7.13 -17.06 21.22
N GLU A 71 7.55 -18.27 21.60
CA GLU A 71 7.06 -19.52 20.99
C GLU A 71 5.57 -19.75 21.24
N LEU A 72 5.10 -19.40 22.44
CA LEU A 72 3.71 -19.57 22.83
C LEU A 72 2.81 -18.47 22.26
N LEU A 73 3.24 -17.20 22.35
CA LEU A 73 2.46 -16.04 21.88
C LEU A 73 2.55 -15.83 20.37
N GLY A 74 3.64 -16.24 19.72
CA GLY A 74 3.83 -16.16 18.27
C GLY A 74 3.25 -17.36 17.51
N ARG A 75 2.26 -18.07 18.06
CA ARG A 75 1.56 -19.16 17.36
C ARG A 75 0.53 -18.58 16.40
N ARG A 76 0.27 -19.29 15.29
CA ARG A 76 -0.66 -18.82 14.24
C ARG A 76 -2.11 -18.63 14.70
N ASN A 77 -2.53 -19.34 15.75
CA ASN A 77 -3.85 -19.21 16.34
C ASN A 77 -3.89 -18.22 17.52
N VAL A 78 -2.83 -17.45 17.74
CA VAL A 78 -2.80 -16.37 18.73
C VAL A 78 -2.74 -15.06 17.97
N SER A 79 -3.81 -14.27 18.09
CA SER A 79 -3.88 -12.90 17.63
C SER A 79 -3.68 -11.98 18.83
N LEU A 80 -2.63 -11.17 18.76
CA LEU A 80 -2.31 -10.16 19.78
C LEU A 80 -2.94 -8.80 19.46
N ARG A 81 -3.78 -8.73 18.41
CA ARG A 81 -4.62 -7.57 18.13
C ARG A 81 -5.51 -7.26 19.34
N GLY A 82 -5.46 -6.01 19.80
CA GLY A 82 -6.25 -5.54 20.94
C GLY A 82 -5.87 -6.17 22.29
N ALA A 83 -4.76 -6.92 22.36
CA ALA A 83 -4.25 -7.41 23.63
C ALA A 83 -3.65 -6.24 24.44
N ASP A 84 -3.88 -6.25 25.75
CA ASP A 84 -3.42 -5.19 26.66
C ASP A 84 -1.95 -5.44 27.04
N ALA A 85 -1.02 -4.76 26.35
CA ALA A 85 0.40 -4.87 26.65
C ALA A 85 0.78 -4.17 27.95
N GLY A 86 0.05 -3.13 28.37
CA GLY A 86 0.26 -2.42 29.64
C GLY A 86 0.16 -3.34 30.85
N LEU A 87 -0.84 -4.24 30.88
CA LEU A 87 -0.96 -5.26 31.91
C LEU A 87 0.20 -6.26 31.89
N VAL A 88 0.67 -6.64 30.70
CA VAL A 88 1.84 -7.53 30.56
C VAL A 88 3.11 -6.86 31.09
N VAL A 89 3.31 -5.57 30.80
CA VAL A 89 4.41 -4.75 31.35
C VAL A 89 4.32 -4.67 32.88
N GLN A 90 3.14 -4.45 33.44
CA GLN A 90 2.94 -4.38 34.89
C GLN A 90 3.32 -5.70 35.58
N VAL A 91 2.88 -6.83 35.01
CA VAL A 91 3.19 -8.17 35.53
C VAL A 91 4.68 -8.47 35.39
N ALA A 92 5.29 -8.13 34.24
CA ALA A 92 6.72 -8.27 34.02
C ALA A 92 7.55 -7.50 35.07
N ARG A 93 7.17 -6.25 35.38
CA ARG A 93 7.83 -5.42 36.39
C ARG A 93 7.66 -5.96 37.81
N THR A 94 6.45 -6.41 38.15
CA THR A 94 6.17 -7.02 39.47
C THR A 94 7.00 -8.28 39.68
N ARG A 95 7.17 -9.09 38.63
CA ARG A 95 8.00 -10.30 38.66
C ARG A 95 9.51 -10.01 38.57
N GLY A 96 9.90 -8.84 38.07
CA GLY A 96 11.30 -8.50 37.80
C GLY A 96 11.86 -9.23 36.57
N VAL A 97 11.08 -9.34 35.48
CA VAL A 97 11.48 -9.99 34.24
C VAL A 97 12.51 -9.14 33.48
N PRO A 98 13.76 -9.61 33.26
CA PRO A 98 14.80 -8.84 32.58
C PRO A 98 14.75 -8.94 31.05
N TRP A 99 13.89 -9.81 30.50
CA TRP A 99 13.90 -10.19 29.08
C TRP A 99 12.73 -9.63 28.27
N LEU A 100 11.96 -8.67 28.81
CA LEU A 100 10.78 -8.14 28.13
C LEU A 100 11.12 -7.48 26.78
N ALA A 101 12.23 -6.74 26.72
CA ALA A 101 12.76 -6.19 25.48
C ALA A 101 13.11 -7.28 24.45
N GLU A 102 13.70 -8.39 24.89
CA GLU A 102 14.01 -9.53 24.00
C GLU A 102 12.72 -10.21 23.49
N LEU A 103 11.70 -10.34 24.34
CA LEU A 103 10.39 -10.85 23.92
C LEU A 103 9.79 -9.97 22.82
N ALA A 104 9.82 -8.65 22.99
CA ALA A 104 9.28 -7.72 22.01
C ALA A 104 9.95 -7.88 20.63
N HIS A 105 11.28 -7.98 20.58
CA HIS A 105 12.01 -8.22 19.33
C HIS A 105 11.65 -9.58 18.70
N ARG A 106 11.60 -10.65 19.51
CA ARG A 106 11.22 -11.98 19.02
C ARG A 106 9.78 -12.03 18.49
N LEU A 107 8.87 -11.22 19.03
CA LEU A 107 7.51 -11.09 18.52
C LEU A 107 7.47 -10.21 17.26
N ALA A 108 8.29 -9.16 17.18
CA ALA A 108 8.45 -8.35 15.97
C ALA A 108 8.86 -9.21 14.75
N ASP A 109 9.81 -10.14 14.95
CA ASP A 109 10.27 -11.08 13.93
C ASP A 109 9.20 -12.10 13.49
N ARG A 110 8.13 -12.25 14.28
CA ARG A 110 7.02 -13.19 14.06
C ARG A 110 5.73 -12.50 13.62
N LEU A 111 5.75 -11.19 13.40
CA LEU A 111 4.62 -10.46 12.86
C LEU A 111 4.17 -11.07 11.53
N ARG A 112 2.86 -11.09 11.34
CA ARG A 112 2.22 -11.77 10.20
C ARG A 112 2.45 -10.99 8.91
N ARG A 113 2.51 -11.73 7.80
CA ARG A 113 2.64 -11.13 6.45
C ARG A 113 1.30 -10.77 5.83
N ASP A 114 0.32 -11.63 6.06
CA ASP A 114 -1.07 -11.46 5.64
C ASP A 114 -1.78 -10.38 6.44
N ASP A 115 -1.41 -10.20 7.71
CA ASP A 115 -1.96 -9.16 8.57
C ASP A 115 -0.85 -8.44 9.38
N PRO A 116 -0.15 -7.46 8.77
CA PRO A 116 0.95 -6.75 9.42
C PRO A 116 0.56 -5.99 10.70
N ARG A 117 -0.73 -5.76 10.93
CA ARG A 117 -1.23 -5.05 12.12
C ARG A 117 -1.43 -5.99 13.31
N ASP A 118 -1.66 -7.27 13.08
CA ASP A 118 -1.89 -8.24 14.17
C ASP A 118 -0.65 -8.34 15.07
N GLY A 119 -0.81 -7.90 16.33
CA GLY A 119 0.25 -7.85 17.33
C GLY A 119 1.26 -6.71 17.18
N TRP A 120 1.16 -5.86 16.16
CA TRP A 120 2.09 -4.74 16.00
C TRP A 120 1.99 -3.75 17.16
N GLU A 121 0.77 -3.32 17.51
CA GLU A 121 0.51 -2.38 18.61
C GLU A 121 1.01 -2.94 19.95
N PHE A 122 0.79 -4.24 20.19
CA PHE A 122 1.30 -4.95 21.36
C PHE A 122 2.83 -4.90 21.45
N VAL A 123 3.52 -5.20 20.35
CA VAL A 123 5.00 -5.16 20.29
C VAL A 123 5.51 -3.72 20.46
N ALA A 124 4.90 -2.75 19.78
CA ALA A 124 5.26 -1.34 19.86
C ALA A 124 5.16 -0.80 21.30
N GLU A 125 4.12 -1.19 22.04
CA GLU A 125 3.97 -0.82 23.44
C GLU A 125 5.06 -1.44 24.33
N LEU A 126 5.41 -2.71 24.13
CA LEU A 126 6.52 -3.36 24.85
C LEU A 126 7.87 -2.67 24.56
N ILE A 127 8.16 -2.33 23.30
CA ILE A 127 9.38 -1.61 22.91
C ILE A 127 9.43 -0.24 23.58
N THR A 128 8.31 0.49 23.59
CA THR A 128 8.21 1.81 24.21
C THR A 128 8.37 1.74 25.73
N ALA A 129 7.73 0.76 26.37
CA ALA A 129 7.78 0.57 27.83
C ALA A 129 9.18 0.23 28.35
N GLU A 130 9.95 -0.56 27.58
CA GLU A 130 11.32 -0.94 27.89
C GLU A 130 12.37 0.04 27.33
N LYS A 131 11.94 1.05 26.56
CA LYS A 131 12.81 1.97 25.80
C LYS A 131 13.85 1.21 24.96
N ALA A 132 13.42 0.09 24.38
CA ALA A 132 14.27 -0.78 23.59
C ALA A 132 14.52 -0.19 22.20
N ALA A 133 15.53 -0.71 21.49
CA ALA A 133 15.78 -0.31 20.10
C ALA A 133 14.57 -0.65 19.21
N THR A 134 14.23 0.25 18.29
CA THR A 134 13.11 0.05 17.36
C THR A 134 13.41 -1.10 16.39
N PRO A 135 12.52 -2.11 16.27
CA PRO A 135 12.65 -3.13 15.24
C PRO A 135 12.55 -2.53 13.84
N THR A 136 13.50 -2.85 12.95
CA THR A 136 13.56 -2.31 11.57
C THR A 136 13.23 -3.34 10.48
N GLY A 137 12.74 -4.52 10.89
CA GLY A 137 12.31 -5.59 9.99
C GLY A 137 11.09 -5.20 9.16
N ASN A 138 10.98 -5.75 7.95
CA ASN A 138 9.95 -5.35 6.97
C ASN A 138 8.52 -5.43 7.53
N GLN A 139 8.18 -6.48 8.28
CA GLN A 139 6.84 -6.62 8.86
C GLN A 139 6.51 -5.54 9.88
N PHE A 140 7.52 -5.07 10.62
CA PHE A 140 7.33 -3.98 11.57
C PHE A 140 7.10 -2.65 10.84
N VAL A 141 7.83 -2.39 9.74
CA VAL A 141 7.60 -1.22 8.88
C VAL A 141 6.20 -1.26 8.24
N GLU A 142 5.78 -2.42 7.75
CA GLU A 142 4.45 -2.61 7.15
C GLU A 142 3.32 -2.41 8.15
N GLY A 143 3.47 -2.92 9.38
CA GLY A 143 2.49 -2.72 10.46
C GLY A 143 2.40 -1.26 10.91
N TRP A 144 3.53 -0.56 10.97
CA TRP A 144 3.56 0.88 11.25
C TRP A 144 2.80 1.68 10.18
N LEU A 145 3.03 1.39 8.90
CA LEU A 145 2.28 2.00 7.80
C LEU A 145 0.78 1.69 7.88
N ALA A 146 0.42 0.46 8.23
CA ALA A 146 -0.98 0.08 8.40
C ALA A 146 -1.65 0.88 9.54
N LEU A 147 -0.93 1.16 10.63
CA LEU A 147 -1.41 2.03 11.70
C LEU A 147 -1.57 3.49 11.25
N MET A 148 -0.61 4.01 10.48
CA MET A 148 -0.69 5.36 9.92
C MET A 148 -1.88 5.51 8.97
N ALA A 149 -2.10 4.49 8.14
CA ALA A 149 -3.19 4.39 7.19
C ALA A 149 -4.56 4.10 7.80
N TRP A 150 -4.62 3.54 9.02
CA TRP A 150 -5.87 3.17 9.70
C TRP A 150 -5.73 3.34 11.22
N PRO A 151 -5.64 4.58 11.73
CA PRO A 151 -5.44 4.83 13.13
C PRO A 151 -6.65 4.39 13.99
N PRO A 152 -6.43 4.12 15.28
CA PRO A 152 -7.50 3.94 16.24
C PRO A 152 -8.46 5.14 16.27
N GLU A 153 -9.72 4.93 16.62
CA GLU A 153 -10.76 5.96 16.57
C GLU A 153 -10.40 7.26 17.30
N TRP A 154 -9.75 7.15 18.45
CA TRP A 154 -9.32 8.30 19.25
C TRP A 154 -8.18 9.12 18.60
N GLN A 155 -7.43 8.53 17.66
CA GLN A 155 -6.41 9.23 16.87
C GLN A 155 -6.94 9.76 15.53
N ARG A 156 -8.10 9.29 15.05
CA ARG A 156 -8.64 9.72 13.74
C ARG A 156 -8.81 11.24 13.61
N PRO A 157 -9.21 12.00 14.65
CA PRO A 157 -9.30 13.46 14.56
C PRO A 157 -7.95 14.17 14.43
N VAL A 158 -6.83 13.46 14.65
CA VAL A 158 -5.47 14.03 14.62
C VAL A 158 -4.88 13.86 13.21
N PRO A 159 -4.51 14.94 12.50
CA PRO A 159 -3.91 14.86 11.18
C PRO A 159 -2.67 13.95 11.13
N LEU A 160 -2.43 13.25 10.01
CA LEU A 160 -1.29 12.32 9.89
C LEU A 160 0.05 13.00 10.19
N VAL A 161 0.26 14.25 9.75
CA VAL A 161 1.50 14.97 10.02
C VAL A 161 1.76 15.15 11.51
N ASP A 162 0.72 15.41 12.30
CA ASP A 162 0.85 15.61 13.74
C ASP A 162 1.08 14.27 14.46
N ARG A 163 0.43 13.19 13.99
CA ARG A 163 0.68 11.83 14.47
C ARG A 163 2.12 11.40 14.22
N LEU A 164 2.61 11.58 12.99
CA LEU A 164 4.00 11.28 12.61
C LEU A 164 4.99 12.11 13.43
N ARG A 165 4.70 13.41 13.66
CA ARG A 165 5.58 14.28 14.45
C ARG A 165 5.75 13.77 15.90
N ALA A 166 4.70 13.20 16.48
CA ALA A 166 4.70 12.67 17.84
C ALA A 166 5.14 11.18 17.93
N ASP A 167 5.32 10.50 16.80
CA ASP A 167 5.63 9.08 16.75
C ASP A 167 7.10 8.79 17.09
N VAL A 168 7.32 7.92 18.07
CA VAL A 168 8.66 7.55 18.58
C VAL A 168 9.46 6.68 17.60
N PHE A 169 8.80 6.06 16.63
CA PHE A 169 9.42 5.19 15.64
C PHE A 169 9.77 5.91 14.34
N LEU A 170 9.34 7.16 14.16
CA LEU A 170 9.51 7.95 12.93
C LEU A 170 10.95 7.88 12.40
N ASP A 171 11.93 8.25 13.23
CA ASP A 171 13.32 8.37 12.81
C ASP A 171 13.96 7.03 12.43
N ALA A 172 13.50 5.94 13.05
CA ALA A 172 14.00 4.60 12.76
C ALA A 172 13.33 3.95 11.54
N LEU A 173 12.05 4.27 11.28
CA LEU A 173 11.25 3.59 10.25
C LEU A 173 11.19 4.34 8.92
N VAL A 174 11.30 5.67 8.90
CA VAL A 174 11.29 6.45 7.66
C VAL A 174 12.41 6.03 6.69
N PRO A 175 13.68 5.86 7.11
CA PRO A 175 14.73 5.38 6.20
C PRO A 175 14.40 4.02 5.58
N ARG A 176 13.76 3.13 6.35
CA ARG A 176 13.38 1.78 5.88
C ARG A 176 12.36 1.81 4.75
N LEU A 177 11.56 2.87 4.62
CA LEU A 177 10.59 3.01 3.52
C LEU A 177 11.25 2.99 2.14
N PHE A 178 12.51 3.44 2.03
CA PHE A 178 13.24 3.45 0.76
C PHE A 178 13.96 2.13 0.47
N GLU A 179 13.99 1.23 1.45
CA GLU A 179 14.72 -0.03 1.40
C GLU A 179 13.81 -1.24 1.19
N VAL A 180 12.57 -1.19 1.68
CA VAL A 180 11.62 -2.31 1.60
C VAL A 180 10.94 -2.36 0.22
N ASP A 181 11.10 -3.47 -0.48
CA ASP A 181 10.44 -3.68 -1.78
C ASP A 181 8.92 -3.79 -1.66
N GLY A 182 8.18 -3.20 -2.61
CA GLY A 182 6.73 -3.19 -2.64
C GLY A 182 6.05 -2.28 -1.61
N VAL A 183 6.79 -1.67 -0.67
CA VAL A 183 6.22 -0.90 0.44
C VAL A 183 5.40 0.30 -0.02
N GLY A 184 5.73 0.88 -1.18
CA GLY A 184 4.98 2.00 -1.75
C GLY A 184 3.50 1.71 -2.01
N THR A 185 3.11 0.46 -2.27
CA THR A 185 1.68 0.13 -2.38
C THR A 185 0.95 0.37 -1.05
N ARG A 186 1.61 0.17 0.10
CA ARG A 186 1.06 0.48 1.42
C ARG A 186 1.19 1.94 1.83
N MET A 187 1.98 2.74 1.12
CA MET A 187 2.04 4.19 1.30
C MET A 187 0.92 4.91 0.52
N SER A 188 0.19 4.19 -0.33
CA SER A 188 -0.82 4.73 -1.24
C SER A 188 -2.20 4.79 -0.59
N PHE A 189 -2.30 5.48 0.54
CA PHE A 189 -3.56 5.76 1.24
C PHE A 189 -3.83 7.26 1.32
N ASP A 190 -5.11 7.58 1.46
CA ASP A 190 -5.61 8.95 1.53
C ASP A 190 -5.80 9.34 3.01
N GLU A 191 -5.84 10.64 3.27
CA GLU A 191 -6.04 11.14 4.64
C GLU A 191 -7.50 10.97 5.08
N PHE A 192 -7.75 10.73 6.37
CA PHE A 192 -9.12 10.55 6.89
C PHE A 192 -9.85 11.88 7.05
N MET A 193 -9.12 12.91 7.46
CA MET A 193 -9.69 14.22 7.80
C MET A 193 -9.74 15.18 6.61
N THR A 194 -9.00 14.87 5.55
CA THR A 194 -8.91 15.69 4.34
C THR A 194 -9.01 14.78 3.13
N ASP A 195 -9.63 15.23 2.04
CA ASP A 195 -9.65 14.49 0.76
C ASP A 195 -8.27 14.50 0.05
N GLU A 196 -7.17 14.55 0.82
CA GLU A 196 -5.81 14.54 0.31
C GLU A 196 -5.39 13.12 -0.06
N ASN A 197 -5.18 12.92 -1.36
CA ASN A 197 -4.64 11.66 -1.86
C ASN A 197 -3.14 11.53 -1.58
N LEU A 198 -2.67 10.30 -1.34
CA LEU A 198 -1.26 10.01 -1.01
C LEU A 198 -0.78 10.88 0.17
N ALA A 199 -1.45 10.72 1.31
CA ALA A 199 -1.25 11.52 2.52
C ALA A 199 0.17 11.42 3.06
N LEU A 200 0.77 10.22 3.05
CA LEU A 200 2.09 10.00 3.63
C LEU A 200 3.21 10.78 2.92
N PRO A 201 3.37 10.74 1.58
CA PRO A 201 4.32 11.62 0.88
C PRO A 201 4.19 13.10 1.24
N ARG A 202 2.97 13.61 1.42
CA ARG A 202 2.72 15.02 1.80
C ARG A 202 3.17 15.31 3.21
N ALA A 203 2.82 14.44 4.15
CA ALA A 203 3.24 14.57 5.53
C ALA A 203 4.78 14.52 5.66
N LEU A 204 5.45 13.61 4.95
CA LEU A 204 6.93 13.52 4.95
C LEU A 204 7.57 14.79 4.37
N ALA A 205 7.07 15.29 3.23
CA ALA A 205 7.58 16.54 2.64
C ALA A 205 7.36 17.74 3.58
N ARG A 206 6.22 17.81 4.27
CA ARG A 206 5.94 18.84 5.26
C ARG A 206 6.87 18.76 6.47
N LEU A 207 7.10 17.57 7.02
CA LEU A 207 8.06 17.37 8.11
C LEU A 207 9.50 17.71 7.70
N ALA A 208 9.86 17.53 6.43
CA ALA A 208 11.14 17.97 5.90
C ALA A 208 11.24 19.50 5.80
N GLY A 209 10.17 20.18 5.38
CA GLY A 209 10.10 21.64 5.38
C GLY A 209 10.06 22.27 6.78
N GLU A 210 9.68 21.50 7.80
CA GLU A 210 9.70 21.88 9.22
C GLU A 210 11.05 21.51 9.91
N ASP A 211 12.05 21.03 9.16
CA ASP A 211 13.33 20.53 9.66
C ASP A 211 13.22 19.37 10.70
N ARG A 212 12.06 18.70 10.78
CA ARG A 212 11.87 17.51 11.63
C ARG A 212 12.47 16.26 11.00
N LEU A 213 12.50 16.18 9.68
CA LEU A 213 13.16 15.11 8.91
C LEU A 213 14.26 15.68 8.03
N ASP A 214 15.39 14.96 7.94
CA ASP A 214 16.46 15.35 7.02
C ASP A 214 15.99 15.23 5.57
N ARG A 215 15.90 16.39 4.92
CA ARG A 215 15.55 16.54 3.52
C ARG A 215 16.49 15.78 2.59
N THR A 216 17.78 15.76 2.90
CA THR A 216 18.80 15.06 2.08
C THR A 216 18.53 13.56 2.11
N MET A 217 18.29 13.00 3.29
CA MET A 217 17.93 11.59 3.47
C MET A 217 16.68 11.20 2.66
N LEU A 218 15.65 12.04 2.64
CA LEU A 218 14.44 11.77 1.86
C LEU A 218 14.68 11.81 0.35
N LEU A 219 15.49 12.76 -0.13
CA LEU A 219 15.82 12.89 -1.55
C LEU A 219 16.70 11.72 -2.02
N ASP A 220 17.78 11.44 -1.29
CA ASP A 220 18.67 10.30 -1.54
C ASP A 220 17.87 8.99 -1.53
N GLY A 221 16.99 8.83 -0.54
CA GLY A 221 16.09 7.69 -0.41
C GLY A 221 15.18 7.54 -1.62
N CYS A 222 14.53 8.62 -2.07
CA CYS A 222 13.69 8.62 -3.27
C CYS A 222 14.49 8.19 -4.51
N VAL A 223 15.64 8.82 -4.78
CA VAL A 223 16.46 8.51 -5.96
C VAL A 223 16.93 7.06 -5.95
N ASN A 224 17.47 6.60 -4.82
CA ASN A 224 17.94 5.22 -4.67
C ASN A 224 16.82 4.19 -4.82
N ARG A 225 15.63 4.46 -4.25
CA ARG A 225 14.46 3.58 -4.38
C ARG A 225 14.00 3.49 -5.83
N LEU A 226 13.94 4.61 -6.53
CA LEU A 226 13.54 4.67 -7.94
C LEU A 226 14.54 3.95 -8.85
N LEU A 227 15.84 4.05 -8.56
CA LEU A 227 16.90 3.32 -9.27
C LEU A 227 16.82 1.81 -9.08
N ARG A 228 16.48 1.35 -7.87
CA ARG A 228 16.28 -0.10 -7.60
C ARG A 228 15.12 -0.68 -8.41
N GLY A 229 14.14 0.15 -8.76
CA GLY A 229 12.96 -0.24 -9.52
C GLY A 229 11.93 -1.02 -8.69
N ASP A 230 10.70 -1.07 -9.21
CA ASP A 230 9.57 -1.85 -8.68
C ASP A 230 8.44 -1.82 -9.72
N ARG A 231 7.31 -2.46 -9.40
CA ARG A 231 6.03 -2.28 -10.08
C ARG A 231 5.63 -0.80 -10.05
N PRO A 232 5.07 -0.24 -11.15
CA PRO A 232 4.73 1.18 -11.23
C PRO A 232 3.88 1.72 -10.07
N ALA A 233 2.92 0.93 -9.56
CA ALA A 233 2.08 1.31 -8.44
C ALA A 233 2.87 1.52 -7.13
N ALA A 234 3.93 0.74 -6.90
CA ALA A 234 4.79 0.88 -5.73
C ALA A 234 5.79 2.04 -5.86
N LEU A 235 6.13 2.48 -7.08
CA LEU A 235 7.00 3.64 -7.30
C LEU A 235 6.26 4.98 -7.18
N ARG A 236 4.93 4.99 -7.42
CA ARG A 236 4.11 6.20 -7.47
C ARG A 236 4.26 7.12 -6.24
N PRO A 237 4.25 6.63 -4.98
CA PRO A 237 4.41 7.51 -3.81
C PRO A 237 5.79 8.16 -3.73
N PHE A 238 6.84 7.48 -4.20
CA PHE A 238 8.20 8.02 -4.20
C PHE A 238 8.37 9.09 -5.28
N VAL A 239 7.75 8.91 -6.46
CA VAL A 239 7.68 9.97 -7.48
C VAL A 239 6.92 11.20 -6.95
N MET A 240 5.84 10.99 -6.20
CA MET A 240 5.09 12.07 -5.57
C MET A 240 5.91 12.77 -4.48
N LEU A 241 6.52 12.01 -3.56
CA LEU A 241 7.37 12.55 -2.50
C LEU A 241 8.51 13.37 -3.08
N HIS A 242 9.22 12.82 -4.07
CA HIS A 242 10.26 13.52 -4.83
C HIS A 242 9.75 14.88 -5.30
N ALA A 243 8.67 14.92 -6.09
CA ALA A 243 8.11 16.17 -6.59
C ALA A 243 7.72 17.18 -5.49
N LEU A 244 7.19 16.70 -4.35
CA LEU A 244 6.78 17.53 -3.21
C LEU A 244 7.95 18.09 -2.40
N LEU A 245 9.15 17.51 -2.52
CA LEU A 245 10.33 18.07 -1.87
C LEU A 245 10.73 19.39 -2.54
N GLU A 246 10.32 19.71 -3.77
CA GLU A 246 10.72 20.96 -4.44
C GLU A 246 12.25 21.16 -4.43
N HIS A 247 12.98 20.19 -4.99
CA HIS A 247 14.45 20.17 -5.00
C HIS A 247 15.06 21.38 -5.71
N THR A 248 16.16 21.86 -5.14
CA THR A 248 17.00 22.92 -5.69
C THR A 248 17.87 22.40 -6.82
N ALA A 249 18.37 23.30 -7.69
CA ALA A 249 19.29 22.93 -8.76
C ALA A 249 20.57 22.24 -8.23
N SER A 250 21.09 22.68 -7.07
CA SER A 250 22.27 22.07 -6.44
C SER A 250 22.01 20.64 -5.95
N GLU A 251 20.83 20.38 -5.38
CA GLU A 251 20.42 19.02 -5.00
C GLU A 251 20.27 18.12 -6.22
N VAL A 252 19.64 18.61 -7.29
CA VAL A 252 19.50 17.84 -8.52
C VAL A 252 20.86 17.54 -9.15
N ASP A 253 21.78 18.50 -9.11
CA ASP A 253 23.12 18.37 -9.69
C ASP A 253 23.95 17.26 -9.02
N LYS A 254 23.85 17.12 -7.69
CA LYS A 254 24.50 16.02 -6.94
C LYS A 254 24.07 14.63 -7.41
N HIS A 255 22.83 14.49 -7.89
CA HIS A 255 22.26 13.25 -8.40
C HIS A 255 22.16 13.20 -9.93
N ARG A 256 22.89 14.08 -10.64
CA ARG A 256 22.82 14.19 -12.12
C ARG A 256 22.98 12.83 -12.82
N GLY A 257 24.00 12.06 -12.45
CA GLY A 257 24.25 10.74 -13.02
C GLY A 257 23.11 9.74 -12.76
N ASP A 258 22.50 9.81 -11.58
CA ASP A 258 21.37 8.96 -11.21
C ASP A 258 20.10 9.30 -11.99
N TYR A 259 19.81 10.59 -12.20
CA TYR A 259 18.69 11.00 -13.06
C TYR A 259 18.90 10.61 -14.53
N LEU A 260 20.14 10.68 -15.05
CA LEU A 260 20.44 10.22 -16.40
C LEU A 260 20.18 8.71 -16.55
N ARG A 261 20.56 7.90 -15.55
CA ARG A 261 20.22 6.47 -15.49
C ARG A 261 18.72 6.22 -15.39
N LEU A 262 18.02 6.96 -14.52
CA LEU A 262 16.55 6.86 -14.40
C LEU A 262 15.85 7.22 -15.72
N LEU A 263 16.34 8.23 -16.43
CA LEU A 263 15.82 8.62 -17.73
C LEU A 263 15.98 7.50 -18.78
N ALA A 264 17.12 6.83 -18.79
CA ALA A 264 17.41 5.73 -19.72
C ALA A 264 16.59 4.47 -19.42
N ASP A 265 16.60 4.02 -18.16
CA ASP A 265 16.24 2.64 -17.82
C ASP A 265 14.93 2.49 -17.03
N ALA A 266 14.45 3.54 -16.35
CA ALA A 266 13.30 3.42 -15.44
C ALA A 266 11.95 3.29 -16.17
N PRO A 267 10.86 2.86 -15.49
CA PRO A 267 9.51 2.87 -16.06
C PRO A 267 9.07 4.27 -16.51
N GLY A 268 8.18 4.35 -17.50
CA GLY A 268 7.89 5.60 -18.22
C GLY A 268 7.50 6.81 -17.36
N SER A 269 6.79 6.61 -16.24
CA SER A 269 6.45 7.70 -15.31
C SER A 269 7.67 8.25 -14.57
N VAL A 270 8.60 7.36 -14.19
CA VAL A 270 9.86 7.72 -13.51
C VAL A 270 10.83 8.36 -14.49
N ALA A 271 10.96 7.80 -15.70
CA ALA A 271 11.78 8.39 -16.75
C ALA A 271 11.27 9.80 -17.16
N SER A 272 9.96 10.00 -17.23
CA SER A 272 9.36 11.32 -17.49
C SER A 272 9.64 12.31 -16.36
N MET A 273 9.58 11.86 -15.10
CA MET A 273 9.98 12.69 -13.95
C MET A 273 11.46 13.07 -14.06
N ALA A 274 12.36 12.12 -14.32
CA ALA A 274 13.79 12.38 -14.45
C ALA A 274 14.10 13.37 -15.59
N GLN A 275 13.42 13.21 -16.74
CA GLN A 275 13.53 14.16 -17.86
C GLN A 275 13.14 15.58 -17.45
N LYS A 276 12.01 15.74 -16.74
CA LYS A 276 11.53 17.06 -16.29
C LYS A 276 12.52 17.69 -15.31
N THR A 277 13.06 16.89 -14.38
CA THR A 277 14.03 17.33 -13.38
C THR A 277 15.34 17.78 -14.01
N LEU A 278 15.91 17.00 -14.94
CA LEU A 278 17.15 17.35 -15.63
C LEU A 278 17.01 18.59 -16.53
N ARG A 279 15.83 18.79 -17.16
CA ARG A 279 15.55 19.97 -17.99
C ARG A 279 15.53 21.29 -17.23
N ALA A 280 15.36 21.25 -15.92
CA ALA A 280 15.39 22.44 -15.07
C ALA A 280 16.82 22.89 -14.72
N LEU A 281 17.85 22.10 -15.08
CA LEU A 281 19.25 22.48 -14.94
C LEU A 281 19.70 23.33 -16.13
N ASP A 282 20.39 24.44 -15.85
CA ASP A 282 20.92 25.33 -16.87
C ASP A 282 22.25 24.84 -17.49
N ASP A 283 23.05 24.08 -16.73
CA ASP A 283 24.40 23.62 -17.13
C ASP A 283 24.52 22.08 -17.12
N LEU A 284 23.72 21.45 -17.99
CA LEU A 284 23.77 20.00 -18.15
C LEU A 284 24.90 19.60 -19.12
N GLU A 285 25.73 18.67 -18.68
CA GLU A 285 26.77 18.08 -19.52
C GLU A 285 26.17 17.42 -20.76
N VAL A 286 26.60 17.89 -21.94
CA VAL A 286 26.04 17.48 -23.22
C VAL A 286 26.30 15.99 -23.50
N GLU A 287 27.51 15.48 -23.24
CA GLU A 287 27.85 14.07 -23.48
C GLU A 287 26.90 13.11 -22.74
N GLY A 288 26.79 13.28 -21.42
CA GLY A 288 25.91 12.45 -20.60
C GLY A 288 24.45 12.51 -21.04
N LEU A 289 23.98 13.68 -21.50
CA LEU A 289 22.65 13.82 -22.07
C LEU A 289 22.51 13.05 -23.40
N LEU A 290 23.49 13.11 -24.31
CA LEU A 290 23.43 12.40 -25.59
C LEU A 290 23.44 10.88 -25.39
N ASP A 291 24.27 10.38 -24.48
CA ASP A 291 24.31 8.96 -24.13
C ASP A 291 22.97 8.46 -23.59
N ALA A 292 22.40 9.16 -22.60
CA ALA A 292 21.07 8.83 -22.08
C ALA A 292 19.99 8.95 -23.16
N SER A 293 20.10 9.95 -24.06
CA SER A 293 19.15 10.16 -25.15
C SER A 293 19.11 8.99 -26.13
N ARG A 294 20.24 8.34 -26.43
CA ARG A 294 20.27 7.16 -27.31
C ARG A 294 19.38 6.05 -26.77
N ALA A 295 19.42 5.81 -25.46
CA ALA A 295 18.54 4.85 -24.79
C ALA A 295 17.08 5.32 -24.80
N VAL A 296 16.80 6.61 -24.55
CA VAL A 296 15.43 7.14 -24.53
C VAL A 296 14.75 7.03 -25.89
N LEU A 297 15.45 7.36 -26.99
CA LEU A 297 14.87 7.50 -28.32
C LEU A 297 14.38 6.18 -28.93
N VAL A 298 14.84 5.03 -28.41
CA VAL A 298 14.40 3.69 -28.83
C VAL A 298 13.25 3.14 -27.97
N ARG A 299 12.86 3.85 -26.90
CA ARG A 299 11.77 3.42 -26.01
C ARG A 299 10.41 3.49 -26.72
N PRO A 300 9.43 2.65 -26.35
CA PRO A 300 8.07 2.72 -26.90
C PRO A 300 7.25 3.91 -26.37
N ASP A 301 7.77 4.66 -25.39
CA ASP A 301 7.10 5.77 -24.71
C ASP A 301 6.98 7.01 -25.61
N LYS A 302 5.98 7.04 -26.50
CA LYS A 302 5.75 8.13 -27.49
C LYS A 302 5.88 9.55 -26.91
N ALA A 303 5.28 9.82 -25.75
CA ALA A 303 5.30 11.15 -25.14
C ALA A 303 6.70 11.56 -24.67
N LEU A 304 7.41 10.63 -24.02
CA LEU A 304 8.78 10.83 -23.52
C LEU A 304 9.75 11.07 -24.68
N VAL A 305 9.67 10.25 -25.73
CA VAL A 305 10.51 10.36 -26.93
C VAL A 305 10.28 11.68 -27.65
N ARG A 306 9.01 12.08 -27.84
CA ARG A 306 8.67 13.37 -28.46
C ARG A 306 9.22 14.55 -27.66
N ALA A 307 9.13 14.48 -26.33
CA ALA A 307 9.68 15.49 -25.44
C ALA A 307 11.22 15.52 -25.52
N GLN A 308 11.89 14.37 -25.65
CA GLN A 308 13.35 14.25 -25.82
C GLN A 308 13.81 14.84 -27.15
N LEU A 309 13.15 14.50 -28.26
CA LEU A 309 13.43 15.08 -29.58
C LEU A 309 13.34 16.61 -29.58
N GLY A 310 12.33 17.16 -28.90
CA GLY A 310 12.22 18.62 -28.72
C GLY A 310 13.37 19.21 -27.89
N TRP A 311 13.88 18.47 -26.91
CA TRP A 311 15.02 18.89 -26.11
C TRP A 311 16.31 18.93 -26.94
N LEU A 312 16.57 17.88 -27.71
CA LEU A 312 17.74 17.77 -28.58
C LEU A 312 17.73 18.82 -29.70
N ASP A 313 16.57 19.12 -30.29
CA ASP A 313 16.45 20.23 -31.27
C ASP A 313 16.83 21.57 -30.65
N GLN A 314 16.43 21.83 -29.39
CA GLN A 314 16.82 23.04 -28.69
C GLN A 314 18.32 23.05 -28.35
N LEU A 315 18.89 21.91 -27.97
CA LEU A 315 20.31 21.75 -27.67
C LEU A 315 21.17 22.00 -28.91
N ALA A 316 20.81 21.42 -30.07
CA ALA A 316 21.51 21.61 -31.34
C ALA A 316 21.53 23.09 -31.79
N ARG A 317 20.46 23.85 -31.49
CA ARG A 317 20.43 25.30 -31.77
C ARG A 317 21.33 26.11 -30.84
N ARG A 318 21.54 25.65 -29.60
CA ARG A 318 22.43 26.30 -28.62
C ARG A 318 23.89 25.96 -28.83
N HIS A 319 24.19 24.78 -29.37
CA HIS A 319 25.53 24.29 -29.67
C HIS A 319 25.68 23.96 -31.16
N PRO A 320 25.77 24.98 -32.04
CA PRO A 320 25.92 24.76 -33.48
C PRO A 320 27.16 23.94 -33.85
N ASP A 321 28.21 24.04 -33.04
CA ASP A 321 29.46 23.27 -33.15
C ASP A 321 29.25 21.76 -32.96
N ARG A 322 28.21 21.36 -32.23
CA ARG A 322 27.84 19.96 -31.95
C ARG A 322 26.57 19.50 -32.67
N ALA A 323 25.99 20.34 -33.54
CA ALA A 323 24.70 20.06 -34.16
C ALA A 323 24.67 18.74 -34.95
N ALA A 324 25.76 18.39 -35.65
CA ALA A 324 25.85 17.15 -36.42
C ALA A 324 25.81 15.88 -35.54
N GLU A 325 26.52 15.91 -34.42
CA GLU A 325 26.53 14.83 -33.43
C GLU A 325 25.15 14.65 -32.78
N ILE A 326 24.50 15.75 -32.41
CA ILE A 326 23.14 15.75 -31.86
C ILE A 326 22.14 15.23 -32.92
N ALA A 327 22.33 15.58 -34.19
CA ALA A 327 21.51 15.10 -35.29
C ALA A 327 21.63 13.59 -35.50
N GLU A 328 22.83 13.03 -35.34
CA GLU A 328 23.05 11.58 -35.35
C GLU A 328 22.30 10.89 -34.20
N VAL A 329 22.30 11.47 -33.00
CA VAL A 329 21.50 10.97 -31.87
C VAL A 329 20.01 11.02 -32.21
N ILE A 330 19.51 12.14 -32.74
CA ILE A 330 18.10 12.29 -33.15
C ILE A 330 17.69 11.21 -34.15
N ALA A 331 18.60 10.82 -35.06
CA ALA A 331 18.32 9.82 -36.09
C ALA A 331 18.05 8.41 -35.53
N THR A 332 18.43 8.10 -34.28
CA THR A 332 18.11 6.79 -33.67
C THR A 332 16.61 6.56 -33.49
N ALA A 333 15.81 7.64 -33.38
CA ALA A 333 14.35 7.55 -33.27
C ALA A 333 13.64 7.27 -34.61
N VAL A 334 14.36 7.19 -35.73
CA VAL A 334 13.77 6.90 -37.06
C VAL A 334 13.16 5.50 -37.12
N ASP A 335 13.58 4.58 -36.24
CA ASP A 335 13.01 3.23 -36.15
C ASP A 335 11.92 3.07 -35.08
N HIS A 336 11.49 4.17 -34.44
CA HIS A 336 10.47 4.15 -33.40
C HIS A 336 9.12 3.59 -33.91
N PRO A 337 8.34 2.84 -33.10
CA PRO A 337 7.09 2.22 -33.54
C PRO A 337 6.01 3.21 -34.02
N ALA A 338 5.92 4.40 -33.42
CA ALA A 338 4.98 5.44 -33.81
C ALA A 338 5.46 6.26 -35.04
N ALA A 339 4.66 6.30 -36.10
CA ALA A 339 4.99 6.98 -37.37
C ALA A 339 5.27 8.48 -37.20
N ASP A 340 4.46 9.18 -36.40
CA ASP A 340 4.63 10.62 -36.18
C ASP A 340 5.93 10.96 -35.43
N VAL A 341 6.45 10.03 -34.63
CA VAL A 341 7.76 10.17 -33.98
C VAL A 341 8.87 9.98 -35.01
N ARG A 342 8.76 8.98 -35.90
CA ARG A 342 9.74 8.75 -36.97
C ARG A 342 9.85 9.95 -37.91
N ASP A 343 8.72 10.47 -38.38
CA ASP A 343 8.68 11.61 -39.30
C ASP A 343 9.30 12.86 -38.67
N ARG A 344 9.03 13.07 -37.37
CA ARG A 344 9.63 14.14 -36.59
C ARG A 344 11.14 13.95 -36.43
N ALA A 345 11.60 12.75 -36.13
CA ALA A 345 13.02 12.43 -35.99
C ALA A 345 13.77 12.69 -37.30
N SER A 346 13.27 12.18 -38.43
CA SER A 346 13.83 12.41 -39.77
C SER A 346 13.91 13.90 -40.12
N THR A 347 12.82 14.65 -39.84
CA THR A 347 12.78 16.10 -40.10
C THR A 347 13.80 16.87 -39.27
N LEU A 348 13.95 16.52 -37.99
CA LEU A 348 14.89 17.17 -37.08
C LEU A 348 16.35 16.80 -37.39
N ALA A 349 16.64 15.54 -37.70
CA ALA A 349 17.96 15.09 -38.11
C ALA A 349 18.42 15.80 -39.40
N ALA A 350 17.55 15.85 -40.42
CA ALA A 350 17.84 16.53 -41.69
C ALA A 350 18.07 18.05 -41.50
N ARG A 351 17.30 18.70 -40.61
CA ARG A 351 17.47 20.13 -40.29
C ARG A 351 18.87 20.45 -39.78
N HIS A 352 19.46 19.54 -38.99
CA HIS A 352 20.76 19.72 -38.36
C HIS A 352 21.90 19.02 -39.14
N GLY A 353 21.67 18.71 -40.42
CA GLY A 353 22.71 18.27 -41.35
C GLY A 353 22.93 16.76 -41.43
N TYR A 354 22.09 15.94 -40.79
CA TYR A 354 22.18 14.48 -40.86
C TYR A 354 21.24 13.91 -41.92
N VAL A 355 21.80 13.27 -42.94
CA VAL A 355 21.02 12.60 -44.00
C VAL A 355 20.65 11.21 -43.54
N VAL A 356 19.38 11.04 -43.15
CA VAL A 356 18.81 9.73 -42.84
C VAL A 356 18.64 8.94 -44.14
N ALA A 357 19.26 7.77 -44.23
CA ALA A 357 19.07 6.90 -45.39
C ALA A 357 17.59 6.50 -45.52
N PRO A 358 17.00 6.57 -46.73
CA PRO A 358 15.61 6.17 -46.92
C PRO A 358 15.44 4.70 -46.55
N ARG A 359 14.54 4.43 -45.60
CA ARG A 359 14.24 3.06 -45.20
C ARG A 359 13.62 2.32 -46.38
N VAL A 360 14.24 1.22 -46.79
CA VAL A 360 13.61 0.24 -47.67
C VAL A 360 12.44 -0.35 -46.88
N VAL A 361 11.24 0.14 -47.14
CA VAL A 361 10.01 -0.47 -46.64
C VAL A 361 9.88 -1.79 -47.38
N ILE A 362 10.40 -2.87 -46.81
CA ILE A 362 9.90 -4.20 -47.15
C ILE A 362 8.47 -4.17 -46.67
N GLY A 363 7.53 -4.08 -47.62
CA GLY A 363 6.11 -4.12 -47.32
C GLY A 363 5.87 -5.33 -46.42
N ALA A 364 5.33 -5.08 -45.23
CA ALA A 364 4.88 -6.16 -44.38
C ALA A 364 3.98 -7.04 -45.26
N VAL A 365 4.39 -8.29 -45.48
CA VAL A 365 3.44 -9.33 -45.87
C VAL A 365 2.39 -9.26 -44.78
N GLY A 366 1.19 -8.82 -45.13
CA GLY A 366 0.10 -8.72 -44.19
C GLY A 366 -0.02 -10.07 -43.52
N ASP A 367 0.13 -10.10 -42.19
CA ASP A 367 -0.57 -11.13 -41.43
C ASP A 367 -2.05 -10.88 -41.74
N ASP A 368 -2.58 -11.59 -42.72
CA ASP A 368 -4.01 -11.75 -42.98
C ASP A 368 -4.64 -12.52 -41.81
N LEU A 369 -4.43 -12.04 -40.60
CA LEU A 369 -5.23 -12.41 -39.47
C LEU A 369 -6.56 -11.67 -39.63
N PRO A 370 -7.70 -12.39 -39.57
CA PRO A 370 -9.00 -11.73 -39.61
C PRO A 370 -9.07 -10.66 -38.53
N PRO A 371 -9.73 -9.52 -38.80
CA PRO A 371 -9.87 -8.46 -37.80
C PRO A 371 -10.42 -9.06 -36.50
N PRO A 372 -9.90 -8.68 -35.33
CA PRO A 372 -10.40 -9.19 -34.06
C PRO A 372 -11.91 -8.97 -34.04
N ALA A 373 -12.66 -10.00 -33.65
CA ALA A 373 -14.11 -9.90 -33.52
C ALA A 373 -14.43 -8.65 -32.68
N GLY A 374 -15.31 -7.79 -33.20
CA GLY A 374 -15.74 -6.60 -32.48
C GLY A 374 -16.27 -6.98 -31.09
N PRO A 375 -16.24 -6.06 -30.12
CA PRO A 375 -16.78 -6.33 -28.79
C PRO A 375 -18.19 -6.88 -28.92
N LEU A 376 -18.43 -8.04 -28.28
CA LEU A 376 -19.76 -8.64 -28.23
C LEU A 376 -20.74 -7.60 -27.66
N PRO A 377 -21.98 -7.51 -28.20
CA PRO A 377 -23.00 -6.64 -27.62
C PRO A 377 -23.11 -6.91 -26.13
N ALA A 378 -23.14 -5.85 -25.31
CA ALA A 378 -23.37 -6.00 -23.88
C ALA A 378 -24.70 -6.77 -23.68
N PRO A 379 -24.73 -7.77 -22.79
CA PRO A 379 -25.95 -8.51 -22.49
C PRO A 379 -27.03 -7.54 -22.01
N ALA A 380 -28.27 -7.74 -22.47
CA ALA A 380 -29.38 -6.82 -22.20
C ALA A 380 -29.59 -6.63 -20.68
N ALA A 381 -29.87 -5.39 -20.28
CA ALA A 381 -30.25 -5.06 -18.91
C ALA A 381 -31.56 -5.73 -18.51
N PHE A 382 -31.72 -6.01 -17.22
CA PHE A 382 -33.00 -6.48 -16.68
C PHE A 382 -34.04 -5.37 -16.79
N THR A 383 -35.19 -5.68 -17.39
CA THR A 383 -36.29 -4.73 -17.56
C THR A 383 -37.41 -4.96 -16.54
N ASP A 384 -37.38 -6.08 -15.82
CA ASP A 384 -38.34 -6.39 -14.76
C ASP A 384 -37.66 -6.31 -13.38
N PRO A 385 -38.23 -5.55 -12.42
CA PRO A 385 -37.76 -5.52 -11.02
C PRO A 385 -37.64 -6.89 -10.34
N ASP A 386 -38.48 -7.86 -10.69
CA ASP A 386 -38.45 -9.20 -10.06
C ASP A 386 -37.27 -10.04 -10.59
N GLU A 387 -36.97 -9.94 -11.89
CA GLU A 387 -35.79 -10.56 -12.52
C GLU A 387 -34.49 -9.96 -11.98
N LEU A 388 -34.47 -8.63 -11.79
CA LEU A 388 -33.37 -7.94 -11.11
C LEU A 388 -33.17 -8.44 -9.67
N ALA A 389 -34.25 -8.70 -8.93
CA ALA A 389 -34.16 -9.15 -7.55
C ALA A 389 -33.57 -10.57 -7.42
N GLU A 390 -33.88 -11.47 -8.35
CA GLU A 390 -33.30 -12.82 -8.40
C GLU A 390 -31.78 -12.77 -8.66
N GLU A 391 -31.35 -11.94 -9.60
CA GLU A 391 -29.93 -11.78 -9.93
C GLU A 391 -29.15 -11.04 -8.84
N ALA A 392 -29.78 -10.07 -8.18
CA ALA A 392 -29.23 -9.44 -6.97
C ALA A 392 -29.05 -10.45 -5.83
N ALA A 393 -30.00 -11.37 -5.62
CA ALA A 393 -29.89 -12.43 -4.62
C ALA A 393 -28.77 -13.42 -4.95
N SER A 394 -28.60 -13.76 -6.22
CA SER A 394 -27.50 -14.60 -6.72
C SER A 394 -26.14 -13.96 -6.46
N LEU A 395 -25.99 -12.65 -6.77
CA LEU A 395 -24.76 -11.90 -6.51
C LEU A 395 -24.43 -11.76 -5.02
N LEU A 396 -25.44 -11.59 -4.17
CA LEU A 396 -25.27 -11.46 -2.71
C LEU A 396 -25.03 -12.81 -2.03
N GLY A 397 -25.31 -13.94 -2.68
CA GLY A 397 -25.19 -15.29 -2.12
C GLY A 397 -24.13 -16.18 -2.77
N GLY A 398 -23.45 -15.73 -3.83
CA GLY A 398 -22.60 -16.57 -4.67
C GLY A 398 -21.41 -15.84 -5.32
N PRO A 399 -20.61 -16.54 -6.15
CA PRO A 399 -19.44 -15.97 -6.80
C PRO A 399 -19.83 -14.88 -7.82
N THR A 400 -19.27 -13.68 -7.66
CA THR A 400 -19.57 -12.53 -8.51
C THR A 400 -18.82 -12.59 -9.84
N THR A 401 -19.52 -12.34 -10.95
CA THR A 401 -18.91 -12.04 -12.26
C THR A 401 -19.09 -10.56 -12.60
N ALA A 402 -18.12 -9.98 -13.31
CA ALA A 402 -18.18 -8.57 -13.74
C ALA A 402 -19.43 -8.29 -14.57
N SER A 403 -19.79 -9.20 -15.47
CA SER A 403 -20.95 -9.08 -16.36
C SER A 403 -22.28 -9.05 -15.61
N SER A 404 -22.46 -9.90 -14.59
CA SER A 404 -23.69 -9.91 -13.79
C SER A 404 -23.82 -8.65 -12.94
N LEU A 405 -22.71 -8.17 -12.35
CA LEU A 405 -22.70 -6.95 -11.56
C LEU A 405 -23.07 -5.72 -12.39
N GLU A 406 -22.49 -5.56 -13.57
CA GLU A 406 -22.77 -4.44 -14.47
C GLU A 406 -24.24 -4.41 -14.90
N ARG A 407 -24.84 -5.57 -15.21
CA ARG A 407 -26.26 -5.67 -15.58
C ARG A 407 -27.19 -5.30 -14.43
N VAL A 408 -26.86 -5.72 -13.20
CA VAL A 408 -27.63 -5.36 -12.01
C VAL A 408 -27.55 -3.86 -11.76
N LEU A 409 -26.38 -3.23 -11.88
CA LEU A 409 -26.23 -1.78 -11.70
C LEU A 409 -26.97 -0.98 -12.77
N ASP A 410 -26.89 -1.37 -14.05
CA ASP A 410 -27.62 -0.68 -15.13
C ASP A 410 -29.15 -0.79 -14.95
N ALA A 411 -29.65 -1.98 -14.59
CA ALA A 411 -31.07 -2.18 -14.33
C ALA A 411 -31.57 -1.37 -13.11
N VAL A 412 -30.78 -1.29 -12.03
CA VAL A 412 -31.10 -0.49 -10.86
C VAL A 412 -31.25 1.00 -11.22
N VAL A 413 -30.32 1.54 -12.01
CA VAL A 413 -30.36 2.96 -12.43
C VAL A 413 -31.61 3.25 -13.26
N ARG A 414 -31.95 2.38 -14.21
CA ARG A 414 -33.11 2.57 -15.09
C ARG A 414 -34.43 2.39 -14.34
N LEU A 415 -34.60 1.28 -13.62
CA LEU A 415 -35.84 0.95 -12.93
C LEU A 415 -36.12 1.87 -11.73
N ALA A 416 -35.09 2.42 -11.09
CA ALA A 416 -35.25 3.42 -10.04
C ALA A 416 -35.76 4.77 -10.58
N GLY A 417 -35.58 5.04 -11.88
CA GLY A 417 -36.13 6.20 -12.58
C GLY A 417 -37.59 6.03 -13.00
N ASP A 418 -37.98 4.81 -13.37
CA ASP A 418 -39.30 4.51 -13.94
C ASP A 418 -40.39 4.18 -12.89
N ASP A 419 -40.20 3.15 -12.06
CA ASP A 419 -41.18 2.74 -11.03
C ASP A 419 -40.48 2.26 -9.76
N ARG A 420 -40.16 3.24 -8.91
CA ARG A 420 -39.44 3.03 -7.65
C ARG A 420 -40.24 2.21 -6.63
N ALA A 421 -41.57 2.29 -6.65
CA ALA A 421 -42.40 1.57 -5.68
C ALA A 421 -42.36 0.06 -5.97
N ARG A 422 -42.44 -0.33 -7.26
CA ARG A 422 -42.28 -1.71 -7.69
C ARG A 422 -40.86 -2.23 -7.45
N LEU A 423 -39.84 -1.42 -7.76
CA LEU A 423 -38.44 -1.75 -7.48
C LEU A 423 -38.18 -2.02 -5.99
N ARG A 424 -38.73 -1.17 -5.12
CA ARG A 424 -38.66 -1.35 -3.66
C ARG A 424 -39.36 -2.64 -3.22
N GLY A 425 -40.53 -2.94 -3.79
CA GLY A 425 -41.28 -4.17 -3.51
C GLY A 425 -40.48 -5.44 -3.80
N ALA A 426 -39.73 -5.45 -4.91
CA ALA A 426 -38.91 -6.59 -5.32
C ALA A 426 -37.59 -6.72 -4.54
N LEU A 427 -36.88 -5.61 -4.27
CA LEU A 427 -35.55 -5.64 -3.65
C LEU A 427 -35.55 -5.77 -2.12
N VAL A 428 -36.54 -5.21 -1.41
CA VAL A 428 -36.57 -5.23 0.06
C VAL A 428 -36.55 -6.64 0.67
N PRO A 429 -37.30 -7.64 0.16
CA PRO A 429 -37.22 -9.02 0.64
C PRO A 429 -35.82 -9.64 0.51
N VAL A 430 -35.14 -9.41 -0.62
CA VAL A 430 -33.78 -9.88 -0.89
C VAL A 430 -32.80 -9.24 0.09
N LEU A 431 -32.86 -7.91 0.23
CA LEU A 431 -31.99 -7.16 1.15
C LEU A 431 -32.18 -7.58 2.61
N ARG A 432 -33.40 -7.89 3.04
CA ARG A 432 -33.67 -8.41 4.40
C ARG A 432 -33.09 -9.80 4.61
N ARG A 433 -33.18 -10.68 3.61
CA ARG A 433 -32.66 -12.06 3.66
C ARG A 433 -31.13 -12.10 3.73
N HIS A 434 -30.45 -11.20 3.03
CA HIS A 434 -28.99 -11.15 2.93
C HIS A 434 -28.34 -10.15 3.90
N ARG A 435 -29.12 -9.53 4.79
CA ARG A 435 -28.65 -8.57 5.81
C ARG A 435 -27.58 -9.16 6.74
N ALA A 436 -27.69 -10.45 7.07
CA ALA A 436 -26.72 -11.12 7.95
C ALA A 436 -25.32 -11.22 7.33
N GLY A 437 -25.20 -11.45 6.02
CA GLY A 437 -23.90 -11.57 5.33
C GLY A 437 -23.19 -10.22 5.08
N ALA A 438 -23.94 -9.12 4.98
CA ALA A 438 -23.36 -7.78 4.90
C ALA A 438 -22.74 -7.32 6.24
N GLU A 439 -23.22 -7.86 7.36
CA GLU A 439 -22.69 -7.62 8.72
C GLU A 439 -21.57 -8.62 9.10
N GLU A 440 -21.26 -9.62 8.25
CA GLU A 440 -20.16 -10.58 8.48
C GLU A 440 -18.78 -10.02 8.10
N HIS A 441 -18.72 -8.93 7.31
CA HIS A 441 -17.48 -8.26 6.91
C HIS A 441 -17.42 -6.77 7.28
N PRO A 442 -17.67 -6.38 8.55
CA PRO A 442 -17.71 -4.97 8.95
C PRO A 442 -16.34 -4.27 8.88
N TRP A 443 -15.28 -5.04 8.64
CA TRP A 443 -13.89 -4.56 8.57
C TRP A 443 -13.35 -4.44 7.14
N ASP A 444 -14.09 -4.89 6.12
CA ASP A 444 -13.71 -4.74 4.70
C ASP A 444 -14.60 -3.66 4.04
N PRO A 445 -14.14 -2.40 3.94
CA PRO A 445 -14.89 -1.32 3.31
C PRO A 445 -15.09 -1.53 1.81
N CYS A 446 -14.36 -2.48 1.22
CA CYS A 446 -14.48 -2.89 -0.17
C CYS A 446 -15.26 -4.21 -0.33
N CYS A 447 -15.93 -4.72 0.71
CA CYS A 447 -16.78 -5.90 0.53
C CYS A 447 -17.83 -5.57 -0.51
N LEU A 448 -17.76 -6.26 -1.65
CA LEU A 448 -18.71 -6.11 -2.73
C LEU A 448 -20.14 -6.39 -2.25
N CYS A 449 -20.29 -7.29 -1.26
CA CYS A 449 -21.53 -7.58 -0.57
C CYS A 449 -22.16 -6.34 0.11
N GLY A 450 -21.34 -5.58 0.85
CA GLY A 450 -21.75 -4.39 1.59
C GLY A 450 -21.98 -3.19 0.67
N LEU A 451 -21.09 -3.01 -0.32
CA LEU A 451 -21.19 -1.93 -1.31
C LEU A 451 -22.42 -2.11 -2.21
N LEU A 452 -22.63 -3.32 -2.77
CA LEU A 452 -23.79 -3.64 -3.60
C LEU A 452 -25.08 -3.56 -2.77
N GLY A 453 -25.08 -4.11 -1.55
CA GLY A 453 -26.21 -3.98 -0.62
C GLY A 453 -26.57 -2.52 -0.31
N GLY A 454 -25.56 -1.66 -0.14
CA GLY A 454 -25.74 -0.22 0.06
C GLY A 454 -26.34 0.50 -1.14
N VAL A 455 -25.87 0.20 -2.36
CA VAL A 455 -26.41 0.75 -3.62
C VAL A 455 -27.87 0.32 -3.84
N LEU A 456 -28.16 -0.97 -3.65
CA LEU A 456 -29.52 -1.51 -3.80
C LEU A 456 -30.48 -0.93 -2.76
N HIS A 457 -30.03 -0.74 -1.51
CA HIS A 457 -30.81 -0.06 -0.49
C HIS A 457 -31.08 1.40 -0.84
N ALA A 458 -30.08 2.15 -1.31
CA ALA A 458 -30.26 3.55 -1.68
C ALA A 458 -31.23 3.72 -2.88
N ALA A 459 -31.23 2.77 -3.81
CA ALA A 459 -32.15 2.77 -4.94
C ALA A 459 -33.60 2.42 -4.52
N ALA A 460 -33.76 1.52 -3.56
CA ALA A 460 -35.07 1.08 -3.04
C ALA A 460 -35.66 2.06 -1.99
N ASP A 461 -34.82 2.67 -1.16
CA ASP A 461 -35.21 3.61 -0.10
C ASP A 461 -34.13 4.70 0.15
N PRO A 462 -34.23 5.84 -0.55
CA PRO A 462 -33.24 6.92 -0.43
C PRO A 462 -33.23 7.60 0.94
N VAL A 463 -34.30 7.48 1.75
CA VAL A 463 -34.40 8.12 3.08
C VAL A 463 -33.63 7.33 4.13
N GLU A 464 -33.65 5.99 4.09
CA GLU A 464 -32.80 5.15 4.95
C GLU A 464 -31.34 5.09 4.47
N GLY A 465 -31.08 5.25 3.16
CA GLY A 465 -29.72 5.26 2.59
C GLY A 465 -28.83 6.41 3.07
N GLY A 466 -29.43 7.55 3.44
CA GLY A 466 -28.72 8.70 4.02
C GLY A 466 -28.22 8.46 5.45
N VAL A 467 -28.88 7.58 6.21
CA VAL A 467 -28.52 7.25 7.61
C VAL A 467 -27.35 6.26 7.68
N ARG A 468 -27.08 5.50 6.61
CA ARG A 468 -25.99 4.51 6.53
C ARG A 468 -24.69 5.05 5.91
N ARG A 469 -24.68 6.28 5.38
CA ARG A 469 -23.48 6.98 4.88
C ARG A 469 -22.80 7.85 5.96
N GLY A 470 -23.35 7.85 7.19
CA GLY A 470 -22.82 8.58 8.35
C GLY A 470 -21.93 7.71 9.22
#